data_AF-A0A971HW52-F1
#
_entry.id   AF-A0A971HW52-F1
#
_cell.length_a   1.000
_cell.length_b   1.000
_cell.length_c   1.000
_cell.angle_alpha   90.00
_cell.angle_beta   90.00
_cell.angle_gamma   90.00
#
_symmetry.space_group_name_H-M   'P 1'
#
loop_
_entity.id
_entity.type
_entity.pdbx_description
1 polymer ?
#
loop_
_entity_poly.entity_id
_entity_poly.type
_entity_poly.pdbx_seq_one_letter_code
_entity_poly.pdbx_strand_id
1 'polypeptide(L)'
;MTNMDSLQQFMRYFEPHCLERDGQRVCYVSALEYPLENDALDALGEEGLLQEPPQKISLKYAQWSEVDQKERWILHPSERSGAYPVWVITV
;
A
#
# COMPACT_ATOMS: atom_id res chain seq x y z
N MET A 1 0.69 19.06 -18.08
CA MET A 1 -0.34 18.03 -17.86
C MET A 1 0.12 17.20 -16.68
N THR A 2 -0.44 17.42 -15.50
CA THR A 2 -0.20 16.58 -14.32
C THR A 2 -0.80 15.21 -14.64
N ASN A 3 0.04 14.18 -14.67
CA ASN A 3 -0.37 12.81 -15.01
C ASN A 3 -1.53 12.41 -14.09
N MET A 4 -2.74 12.26 -14.62
CA MET A 4 -3.89 11.77 -13.82
C MET A 4 -3.59 10.39 -13.23
N ASP A 5 -2.70 9.62 -13.87
CA ASP A 5 -2.20 8.34 -13.38
C ASP A 5 -1.41 8.47 -12.07
N SER A 6 -0.55 9.48 -11.91
CA SER A 6 0.24 9.63 -10.67
C SER A 6 -0.58 10.20 -9.51
N LEU A 7 -1.61 11.01 -9.78
CA LEU A 7 -2.58 11.44 -8.75
C LEU A 7 -3.48 10.28 -8.31
N GLN A 8 -4.00 9.46 -9.23
CA GLN A 8 -4.76 8.25 -8.89
C GLN A 8 -3.90 7.21 -8.16
N GLN A 9 -2.62 7.04 -8.54
CA GLN A 9 -1.67 6.18 -7.84
C GLN A 9 -1.32 6.69 -6.45
N PHE A 10 -1.25 8.01 -6.25
CA PHE A 10 -1.01 8.62 -4.94
C PHE A 10 -2.26 8.53 -4.04
N MET A 11 -3.45 8.81 -4.58
CA MET A 11 -4.74 8.65 -3.89
C MET A 11 -5.01 7.19 -3.49
N ARG A 12 -4.54 6.21 -4.28
CA ARG A 12 -4.51 4.77 -3.96
C ARG A 12 -3.70 4.39 -2.72
N TYR A 13 -2.94 5.31 -2.13
CA TYR A 13 -2.33 5.06 -0.83
C TYR A 13 -3.22 5.55 0.31
N PHE A 14 -4.11 6.51 0.06
CA PHE A 14 -5.14 6.93 1.02
C PHE A 14 -6.37 6.02 0.98
N GLU A 15 -6.69 5.41 -0.17
CA GLU A 15 -7.71 4.37 -0.27
C GLU A 15 -7.06 2.99 -0.48
N PRO A 16 -7.52 1.91 0.17
CA PRO A 16 -6.92 0.58 0.00
C PRO A 16 -6.84 0.15 -1.47
N HIS A 17 -5.63 -0.12 -1.95
CA HIS A 17 -5.43 -0.63 -3.29
C HIS A 17 -5.14 -2.13 -3.30
N CYS A 18 -6.04 -2.95 -3.84
CA CYS A 18 -5.83 -4.40 -3.98
C CYS A 18 -5.56 -4.83 -5.42
N LEU A 19 -4.71 -5.84 -5.59
CA LEU A 19 -4.41 -6.50 -6.87
C LEU A 19 -4.12 -7.99 -6.67
N GLU A 20 -4.39 -8.79 -7.71
CA GLU A 20 -4.06 -10.22 -7.74
C GLU A 20 -2.58 -10.42 -8.12
N ARG A 21 -1.84 -11.18 -7.32
CA ARG A 21 -0.43 -11.50 -7.56
C ARG A 21 -0.13 -12.93 -7.12
N ASP A 22 0.40 -13.74 -8.03
CA ASP A 22 0.78 -15.14 -7.75
C ASP A 22 -0.36 -15.99 -7.15
N GLY A 23 -1.62 -15.68 -7.52
CA GLY A 23 -2.82 -16.36 -7.00
C GLY A 23 -3.26 -15.91 -5.61
N GLN A 24 -2.68 -14.82 -5.09
CA GLN A 24 -3.04 -14.20 -3.83
C GLN A 24 -3.47 -12.75 -4.06
N ARG A 25 -4.47 -12.30 -3.31
CA ARG A 25 -4.87 -10.91 -3.33
C ARG A 25 -4.01 -10.13 -2.36
N VAL A 26 -3.31 -9.13 -2.89
CA VAL A 26 -2.41 -8.26 -2.13
C VAL A 26 -2.97 -6.86 -2.11
N CYS A 27 -3.15 -6.31 -0.92
CA CYS A 27 -3.66 -4.96 -0.68
C CYS A 27 -2.58 -4.06 -0.10
N TYR A 28 -2.57 -2.80 -0.55
CA TYR A 28 -1.66 -1.74 -0.14
C TYR A 28 -2.46 -0.64 0.53
N VAL A 29 -2.09 -0.30 1.76
CA VAL A 29 -2.79 0.71 2.58
C VAL A 29 -1.76 1.66 3.20
N SER A 30 -2.06 2.95 3.30
CA SER A 30 -1.22 3.90 4.02
C SER A 30 -1.04 3.47 5.48
N ALA A 31 0.22 3.40 5.92
CA ALA A 31 0.54 3.21 7.33
C ALA A 31 0.58 4.53 8.11
N LEU A 32 0.32 5.68 7.47
CA LEU A 32 0.18 6.96 8.16
C LEU A 32 -1.15 7.05 8.92
N GLU A 33 -2.20 6.43 8.39
CA GLU A 33 -3.53 6.40 9.02
C GLU A 33 -3.59 5.39 10.16
N TYR A 34 -2.87 4.28 9.99
CA TYR A 34 -2.81 3.17 10.96
C TYR A 34 -1.35 2.88 11.30
N PRO A 35 -0.71 3.65 12.22
CA PRO A 35 0.72 3.55 12.47
C PRO A 35 1.14 2.26 13.18
N LEU A 36 0.19 1.56 13.82
CA LEU A 36 0.43 0.29 14.50
C LEU A 36 -0.15 -0.88 13.70
N GLU A 37 0.54 -2.01 13.75
CA GLU A 37 0.14 -3.23 13.04
C GLU A 37 -1.25 -3.72 13.49
N ASN A 38 -1.52 -3.70 14.79
CA ASN A 38 -2.82 -4.11 15.34
C ASN A 38 -3.94 -3.17 14.87
N ASP A 39 -3.72 -1.85 14.92
CA ASP A 39 -4.72 -0.89 14.45
C ASP A 39 -5.04 -1.08 12.97
N ALA A 40 -4.02 -1.41 12.17
CA ALA A 40 -4.20 -1.71 10.74
C ALA A 40 -4.97 -3.03 10.55
N LEU A 41 -4.67 -4.07 11.32
CA LEU A 41 -5.40 -5.34 11.27
C LEU A 41 -6.87 -5.18 11.70
N ASP A 42 -7.12 -4.45 12.78
CA ASP A 42 -8.45 -4.22 13.33
C ASP A 42 -9.28 -3.38 12.35
N ALA A 43 -8.74 -2.25 11.87
CA ALA A 43 -9.44 -1.38 10.92
C ALA A 43 -9.72 -2.10 9.59
N LEU A 44 -8.78 -2.91 9.09
CA LEU A 44 -8.93 -3.55 7.78
C LEU A 44 -9.71 -4.86 7.84
N GLY A 45 -9.72 -5.54 8.99
CA GLY A 45 -10.44 -6.77 9.25
C GLY A 45 -11.88 -6.56 9.73
N GLU A 46 -12.14 -5.57 10.58
CA GLU A 46 -13.47 -5.35 11.18
C GLU A 46 -14.36 -4.41 10.36
N GLU A 47 -13.80 -3.37 9.72
CA GLU A 47 -14.59 -2.34 9.03
C GLU A 47 -14.99 -2.74 7.59
N GLY A 48 -14.65 -3.94 7.14
CA GLY A 48 -15.03 -4.45 5.80
C GLY A 48 -14.32 -3.74 4.64
N LEU A 49 -13.21 -3.04 4.91
CA LEU A 49 -12.33 -2.47 3.88
C LEU A 49 -11.71 -3.58 3.00
N LEU A 50 -11.48 -4.76 3.57
CA LEU A 50 -11.09 -5.96 2.86
C LEU A 50 -12.28 -6.94 2.79
N GLN A 51 -12.42 -7.63 1.66
CA GLN A 51 -13.49 -8.63 1.47
C GLN A 51 -13.28 -9.89 2.32
N GLU A 52 -12.06 -10.12 2.76
CA GLU A 52 -11.61 -11.26 3.55
C GLU A 52 -10.63 -10.78 4.63
N PRO A 53 -10.54 -11.45 5.79
CA PRO A 53 -9.64 -11.04 6.85
C PRO A 53 -8.17 -11.16 6.41
N PRO A 54 -7.29 -10.24 6.86
CA PRO A 54 -5.87 -10.27 6.51
C PRO A 54 -5.19 -11.54 7.04
N GLN A 55 -4.55 -12.31 6.15
CA GLN A 55 -3.74 -13.48 6.51
C GLN A 55 -2.34 -13.08 6.99
N LYS A 56 -1.79 -12.01 6.38
CA LYS A 56 -0.45 -11.50 6.68
C LYS A 56 -0.38 -10.02 6.40
N ILE A 57 0.26 -9.27 7.29
CA ILE A 57 0.57 -7.85 7.12
C ILE A 57 2.07 -7.62 7.27
N SER A 58 2.61 -6.64 6.54
CA SER A 58 3.99 -6.22 6.71
C SER A 58 4.17 -4.75 6.34
N LEU A 59 4.94 -4.02 7.14
CA LEU A 59 5.31 -2.65 6.83
C LEU A 59 6.37 -2.62 5.73
N LYS A 60 6.13 -1.81 4.71
CA LYS A 60 7.07 -1.47 3.63
C LYS A 60 7.10 0.04 3.44
N TYR A 61 8.04 0.49 2.63
CA TYR A 61 8.21 1.91 2.32
C TYR A 61 8.20 2.10 0.81
N ALA A 62 7.15 2.74 0.31
CA ALA A 62 6.99 3.06 -1.10
C ALA A 62 7.79 4.32 -1.43
N GLN A 63 8.74 4.20 -2.35
CA GLN A 63 9.51 5.34 -2.85
C GLN A 63 9.18 5.57 -4.32
N TRP A 64 8.90 6.83 -4.66
CA TRP A 64 8.74 7.25 -6.05
C TRP A 64 10.09 7.14 -6.76
N SER A 65 10.07 6.56 -7.96
CA SER A 65 11.24 6.43 -8.82
C SER A 65 10.82 6.49 -10.28
N GLU A 66 11.69 7.01 -11.13
CA GLU A 66 11.52 6.98 -12.57
C GLU A 66 12.34 5.81 -13.14
N VAL A 67 11.65 4.79 -13.67
CA VAL A 67 12.28 3.60 -14.27
C VAL A 67 11.80 3.50 -15.71
N ASP A 68 12.73 3.52 -16.67
CA ASP A 68 12.44 3.46 -18.11
C ASP A 68 11.48 4.57 -18.59
N GLN A 69 11.67 5.82 -18.12
CA GLN A 69 10.82 6.98 -18.41
C GLN A 69 9.36 6.81 -17.95
N LYS A 70 9.11 5.89 -17.03
CA LYS A 70 7.80 5.68 -16.40
C LYS A 70 7.92 5.88 -14.90
N GLU A 71 7.01 6.68 -14.37
CA GLU A 71 6.84 6.87 -12.93
C GLU A 71 6.42 5.53 -12.30
N ARG A 72 7.13 5.09 -11.26
CA ARG A 72 6.84 3.87 -10.51
C ARG A 72 7.07 4.07 -9.02
N TRP A 73 6.30 3.36 -8.22
CA TRP A 73 6.52 3.22 -6.78
C TRP A 73 7.22 1.90 -6.50
N ILE A 74 8.39 1.97 -5.86
CA ILE A 74 9.19 0.82 -5.48
C ILE A 74 9.03 0.59 -3.98
N LEU A 75 8.70 -0.64 -3.59
CA LEU A 75 8.57 -1.01 -2.18
C LEU A 75 9.91 -1.47 -1.62
N HIS A 76 10.33 -0.84 -0.52
CA HIS A 76 11.52 -1.18 0.23
C HIS A 76 11.16 -1.84 1.57
N PRO A 77 11.99 -2.79 2.05
CA PRO A 77 11.76 -3.44 3.34
C PRO A 77 12.10 -2.55 4.55
N SER A 78 12.79 -1.43 4.34
CA SER A 78 13.24 -0.51 5.40
C SER A 78 12.96 0.94 5.00
N GLU A 79 12.85 1.81 5.99
CA GLU A 79 12.65 3.23 5.80
C GLU A 79 13.77 3.86 4.97
N ARG A 80 13.40 4.79 4.09
CA ARG A 80 14.31 5.57 3.25
C ARG A 80 13.85 7.01 3.20
N SER A 81 14.78 7.94 3.00
CA SER A 81 14.45 9.35 2.84
C SER A 81 13.47 9.55 1.66
N GLY A 82 12.35 10.21 1.93
CA GLY A 82 11.30 10.47 0.94
C GLY A 82 10.43 9.26 0.58
N ALA A 83 10.52 8.15 1.32
CA ALA A 83 9.63 7.00 1.15
C ALA A 83 8.44 7.07 2.09
N TYR A 84 7.27 6.65 1.60
CA TYR A 84 6.01 6.65 2.33
C TYR A 84 5.75 5.28 2.96
N PRO A 85 5.36 5.20 4.24
CA PRO A 85 5.11 3.92 4.89
C PRO A 85 3.78 3.33 4.41
N VAL A 86 3.78 2.05 4.06
CA VAL A 86 2.66 1.32 3.45
C VAL A 86 2.55 -0.06 4.06
N TRP A 87 1.35 -0.42 4.51
CA TRP A 87 1.01 -1.80 4.85
C TRP A 87 0.81 -2.61 3.58
N VAL A 88 1.55 -3.71 3.46
CA VAL A 88 1.35 -4.73 2.43
C VAL A 88 0.68 -5.92 3.06
N ILE A 89 -0.53 -6.19 2.61
CA ILE A 89 -1.44 -7.16 3.22
C ILE A 89 -1.76 -8.24 2.22
N THR A 90 -1.67 -9.49 2.63
CA THR A 90 -2.16 -10.64 1.87
C THR A 90 -3.47 -11.08 2.51
N VAL A 91 -4.53 -11.17 1.71
CA VAL A 91 -5.82 -11.76 2.09
C VAL A 91 -5.98 -13.12 1.41
#